data_AF-A0A960JJJ7-F1
#
_entry.id   AF-A0A960JJJ7-F1
#
_cell.length_a   1.000
_cell.length_b   1.000
_cell.length_c   1.000
_cell.angle_alpha   90.00
_cell.angle_beta   90.00
_cell.angle_gamma   90.00
#
_symmetry.space_group_name_H-M   'P 1'
#
loop_
_entity.id
_entity.type
_entity.pdbx_description
1 polymer ?
#
loop_
_entity_poly.entity_id
_entity_poly.type
_entity_poly.pdbx_seq_one_letter_code
_entity_poly.pdbx_strand_id
1 'polypeptide(L)'
;AIEKEFSISISVMVRSMSEIESIIENNPFEGEFENDKDIHVLFLDEEMPGEKVKLLLSNNNENERFAVIGTEIFSHLRIGVLDSILGKDFIGKNLKIAATGRNWRTVNKIASMK
;
A
#
# COMPACT_ATOMS: atom_id res chain seq x y z
N ALA A 1 14.03 -20.35 -0.60
CA ALA A 1 13.28 -21.06 0.46
C ALA A 1 11.87 -21.41 -0.01
N ILE A 2 11.02 -20.41 -0.34
CA ILE A 2 9.64 -20.63 -0.81
C ILE A 2 9.57 -21.52 -2.06
N GLU A 3 10.31 -21.21 -3.12
CA GLU A 3 10.29 -22.00 -4.36
C GLU A 3 10.71 -23.47 -4.14
N LYS A 4 11.72 -23.70 -3.29
CA LYS A 4 12.20 -25.05 -2.97
C LYS A 4 11.16 -25.87 -2.20
N GLU A 5 10.43 -25.23 -1.30
CA GLU A 5 9.45 -25.89 -0.43
C GLU A 5 8.10 -26.09 -1.13
N PHE A 6 7.64 -25.08 -1.86
CA PHE A 6 6.29 -25.05 -2.42
C PHE A 6 6.26 -25.24 -3.95
N SER A 7 7.40 -25.25 -4.64
CA SER A 7 7.48 -25.28 -6.11
C SER A 7 6.71 -24.15 -6.80
N ILE A 8 6.57 -23.01 -6.12
CA ILE A 8 5.91 -21.82 -6.63
C ILE A 8 6.91 -20.66 -6.61
N SER A 9 7.05 -19.98 -7.74
CA SER A 9 7.76 -18.71 -7.85
C SER A 9 6.78 -17.56 -7.59
N ILE A 10 6.91 -16.92 -6.42
CA ILE A 10 6.12 -15.74 -6.03
C ILE A 10 7.03 -14.61 -5.57
N SER A 11 6.62 -13.36 -5.83
CA SER A 11 7.25 -12.19 -5.23
C SER A 11 6.94 -12.15 -3.74
N VAL A 12 7.98 -11.99 -2.92
CA VAL A 12 7.88 -11.88 -1.46
C VAL A 12 8.48 -10.55 -1.05
N MET A 13 7.75 -9.81 -0.22
CA MET A 13 8.21 -8.55 0.34
C MET A 13 8.55 -8.71 1.82
N VAL A 14 9.76 -8.31 2.19
CA VAL A 14 10.26 -8.39 3.56
C VAL A 14 10.35 -6.98 4.13
N ARG A 15 9.81 -6.80 5.33
CA ARG A 15 9.90 -5.58 6.14
C ARG A 15 10.27 -5.96 7.56
N SER A 16 11.13 -5.14 8.16
CA SER A 16 11.48 -5.16 9.58
C SER A 16 10.34 -4.61 10.44
N MET A 17 10.31 -4.97 11.72
CA MET A 17 9.31 -4.45 12.65
C MET A 17 9.39 -2.92 12.77
N SER A 18 10.61 -2.37 12.79
CA SER A 18 10.84 -0.91 12.84
C SER A 18 10.29 -0.17 11.62
N GLU A 19 10.34 -0.78 10.43
CA GLU A 19 9.72 -0.19 9.23
C GLU A 19 8.19 -0.17 9.37
N ILE A 20 7.58 -1.24 9.89
CA ILE A 20 6.13 -1.29 10.12
C ILE A 20 5.70 -0.25 11.17
N GLU A 21 6.44 -0.11 12.27
CA GLU A 21 6.18 0.91 13.29
C GLU A 21 6.27 2.33 12.70
N SER A 22 7.32 2.60 11.90
CA SER A 22 7.48 3.88 11.21
C SER A 22 6.33 4.18 10.24
N ILE A 23 5.81 3.18 9.53
CA ILE A 23 4.66 3.35 8.62
C ILE A 23 3.40 3.75 9.39
N ILE A 24 3.21 3.20 10.58
CA ILE A 24 2.08 3.55 11.45
C ILE A 24 2.22 4.99 11.95
N GLU A 25 3.41 5.37 12.42
CA GLU A 25 3.68 6.71 12.94
C GLU A 25 3.59 7.81 11.88
N ASN A 26 3.91 7.48 10.62
CA ASN A 26 3.97 8.45 9.52
C ASN A 26 2.78 8.38 8.56
N ASN A 27 1.64 7.83 8.99
CA ASN A 27 0.42 7.79 8.18
C ASN A 27 -0.08 9.22 7.87
N PRO A 28 -0.06 9.66 6.60
CA PRO A 28 -0.45 11.02 6.22
C PRO A 28 -1.96 11.28 6.34
N PHE A 29 -2.77 10.23 6.54
CA PHE A 29 -4.22 10.33 6.70
C PHE A 29 -4.66 10.12 8.15
N GLU A 30 -3.74 10.10 9.11
CA GLU A 30 -4.07 9.89 10.52
C GLU A 30 -5.10 10.92 11.02
N GLY A 31 -6.14 10.44 11.68
CA GLY A 31 -7.27 11.27 12.11
C GLY A 31 -8.26 11.68 11.01
N GLU A 32 -8.06 11.27 9.76
CA GLU A 32 -8.93 11.61 8.63
C GLU A 32 -9.88 10.48 8.21
N PHE A 33 -9.75 9.28 8.79
CA PHE A 33 -10.59 8.11 8.51
C PHE A 33 -11.23 7.57 9.80
N GLU A 34 -12.43 7.01 9.69
CA GLU A 34 -13.17 6.45 10.83
C GLU A 34 -12.92 4.95 11.00
N ASN A 35 -12.55 4.26 9.92
CA ASN A 35 -12.40 2.81 9.91
C ASN A 35 -11.10 2.39 9.23
N ASP A 36 -10.36 1.47 9.86
CA ASP A 36 -9.14 0.85 9.33
C ASP A 36 -9.32 0.25 7.91
N LYS A 37 -10.54 -0.11 7.51
CA LYS A 37 -10.81 -0.61 6.15
C LYS A 37 -10.68 0.47 5.08
N ASP A 38 -10.75 1.74 5.46
CA ASP A 38 -10.70 2.87 4.53
C ASP A 38 -9.23 3.18 4.17
N ILE A 39 -8.28 2.72 4.98
CA ILE A 39 -6.85 2.88 4.74
C ILE A 39 -6.23 1.57 4.24
N HIS A 40 -5.46 1.70 3.16
CA HIS A 40 -4.61 0.65 2.63
C HIS A 40 -3.19 1.17 2.46
N VAL A 41 -2.23 0.30 2.68
CA VAL A 41 -0.82 0.55 2.37
C VAL A 41 -0.40 -0.42 1.28
N LEU A 42 0.18 0.11 0.22
CA LEU A 42 0.87 -0.70 -0.77
C LEU A 42 2.36 -0.56 -0.53
N PHE A 43 3.00 -1.70 -0.28
CA PHE A 43 4.44 -1.78 -0.15
C PHE A 43 5.03 -2.04 -1.54
N LEU A 44 5.99 -1.22 -1.93
CA LEU A 44 6.70 -1.29 -3.20
C LEU A 44 8.07 -1.94 -2.99
N ASP A 45 8.58 -2.58 -4.05
CA ASP A 45 9.93 -3.13 -4.09
C ASP A 45 10.99 -2.05 -4.27
N GLU A 46 10.66 -1.00 -5.01
CA GLU A 46 11.53 0.15 -5.27
C GLU A 46 10.78 1.49 -5.13
N GLU A 47 11.55 2.57 -4.99
CA GLU A 47 10.98 3.91 -4.99
C GLU A 47 10.34 4.24 -6.34
N MET A 48 9.18 4.87 -6.28
CA MET A 48 8.44 5.21 -7.50
C MET A 48 9.06 6.44 -8.19
N PRO A 49 9.36 6.36 -9.51
CA PRO A 49 9.77 7.51 -10.30
C PRO A 49 8.78 8.69 -10.17
N GLY A 50 9.29 9.92 -10.07
CA GLY A 50 8.46 11.10 -9.82
C GLY A 50 7.32 11.33 -10.83
N GLU A 51 7.48 10.91 -12.09
CA GLU A 51 6.40 10.97 -13.09
C GLU A 51 5.25 10.01 -12.76
N LYS A 52 5.56 8.80 -12.29
CA LYS A 52 4.57 7.82 -11.85
C LYS A 52 3.88 8.26 -10.55
N VAL A 53 4.62 8.93 -9.65
CA VAL A 53 4.03 9.56 -8.46
C VAL A 53 3.01 10.62 -8.87
N LYS A 54 3.37 11.53 -9.79
CA LYS A 54 2.43 12.54 -10.31
C LYS A 54 1.21 11.90 -10.97
N LEU A 55 1.41 10.83 -11.74
CA LEU A 55 0.32 10.09 -12.37
C LEU A 55 -0.63 9.50 -11.33
N LEU A 56 -0.11 8.85 -10.29
CA LEU A 56 -0.92 8.33 -9.18
C LEU A 56 -1.72 9.46 -8.51
N LEU A 57 -1.04 10.54 -8.09
CA LEU A 57 -1.67 11.66 -7.38
C LEU A 57 -2.71 12.41 -8.24
N SER A 58 -2.61 12.35 -9.57
CA SER A 58 -3.62 12.93 -10.46
C SER A 58 -4.99 12.24 -10.38
N ASN A 59 -5.06 11.04 -9.80
CA ASN A 59 -6.31 10.33 -9.54
C ASN A 59 -6.98 10.75 -8.22
N ASN A 60 -6.32 11.58 -7.41
CA ASN A 60 -6.89 12.05 -6.14
C ASN A 60 -8.22 12.78 -6.40
N ASN A 61 -9.25 12.38 -5.67
CA ASN A 61 -10.58 12.95 -5.74
C ASN A 61 -11.27 12.85 -4.36
N GLU A 62 -12.56 13.17 -4.29
CA GLU A 62 -13.31 13.15 -3.03
C GLU A 62 -13.46 11.74 -2.41
N ASN A 63 -13.37 10.69 -3.24
CA ASN A 63 -13.57 9.29 -2.86
C ASN A 63 -12.27 8.52 -2.64
N GLU A 64 -11.18 8.92 -3.29
CA GLU A 64 -9.89 8.24 -3.23
C GLU A 64 -8.76 9.26 -3.12
N ARG A 65 -7.92 9.13 -2.10
CA ARG A 65 -6.72 9.95 -1.92
C ARG A 65 -5.50 9.08 -1.72
N PHE A 66 -4.39 9.48 -2.34
CA PHE A 66 -3.12 8.79 -2.31
C PHE A 66 -2.02 9.70 -1.80
N ALA A 67 -1.07 9.11 -1.07
CA ALA A 67 0.18 9.74 -0.68
C ALA A 67 1.32 8.73 -0.85
N VAL A 68 2.51 9.20 -1.24
CA VAL A 68 3.68 8.36 -1.45
C VAL A 68 4.78 8.81 -0.49
N ILE A 69 5.29 7.88 0.31
CA ILE A 69 6.40 8.11 1.25
C ILE A 69 7.38 6.96 1.06
N GLY A 70 8.59 7.26 0.58
CA GLY A 70 9.60 6.23 0.29
C GLY A 70 9.07 5.16 -0.65
N THR A 71 8.98 3.93 -0.15
CA THR A 71 8.51 2.74 -0.89
C THR A 71 7.07 2.37 -0.55
N GLU A 72 6.30 3.30 0.02
CA GLU A 72 4.94 3.06 0.49
C GLU A 72 3.95 4.01 -0.19
N ILE A 73 2.85 3.44 -0.66
CA ILE A 73 1.68 4.20 -1.09
C ILE A 73 0.61 4.05 -0.01
N PHE A 74 0.26 5.16 0.62
CA PHE A 74 -0.91 5.27 1.48
C PHE A 74 -2.12 5.58 0.61
N SER A 75 -3.19 4.82 0.78
CA SER A 75 -4.45 4.96 0.05
C SER A 75 -5.59 5.12 1.04
N HIS A 76 -6.25 6.27 1.01
CA HIS A 76 -7.48 6.53 1.74
C HIS A 76 -8.67 6.44 0.78
N LEU A 77 -9.46 5.39 0.92
CA LEU A 77 -10.60 5.04 0.09
C LEU A 77 -11.89 5.18 0.90
N ARG A 78 -12.76 6.09 0.46
CA ARG A 78 -14.14 6.23 0.96
C ARG A 78 -15.14 5.37 0.19
N ILE A 79 -14.64 4.59 -0.77
CA ILE A 79 -15.34 3.60 -1.57
C ILE A 79 -14.70 2.22 -1.37
N GLY A 80 -15.37 1.16 -1.82
CA GLY A 80 -14.82 -0.19 -1.75
C GLY A 80 -13.52 -0.34 -2.56
N VAL A 81 -12.57 -1.15 -2.05
CA VAL A 81 -11.29 -1.38 -2.73
C VAL A 81 -11.46 -1.96 -4.14
N LEU A 82 -12.50 -2.76 -4.38
CA LEU A 82 -12.80 -3.31 -5.71
C LEU A 82 -13.27 -2.23 -6.71
N ASP A 83 -13.92 -1.18 -6.22
CA ASP A 83 -14.41 -0.07 -7.02
C ASP A 83 -13.34 1.02 -7.24
N SER A 84 -12.33 1.02 -6.38
CA SER A 84 -11.16 1.91 -6.41
C SER A 84 -10.23 1.63 -7.61
N ILE A 85 -9.30 2.55 -7.88
CA ILE A 85 -8.26 2.31 -8.89
C ILE A 85 -7.33 1.14 -8.50
N LEU A 86 -7.21 0.82 -7.21
CA LEU A 86 -6.43 -0.32 -6.74
C LEU A 86 -7.06 -1.64 -7.19
N GLY A 87 -8.39 -1.78 -7.06
CA GLY A 87 -9.13 -2.97 -7.49
C GLY A 87 -9.16 -3.15 -9.02
N LYS A 88 -8.99 -2.05 -9.76
CA LYS A 88 -8.92 -2.04 -11.24
C LYS A 88 -7.54 -2.39 -11.80
N ASP A 89 -6.60 -2.77 -10.93
CA ASP A 89 -5.21 -3.11 -11.29
C ASP A 89 -4.45 -1.94 -11.92
N PHE A 90 -4.71 -0.71 -11.46
CA PHE A 90 -4.00 0.49 -11.92
C PHE A 90 -2.50 0.41 -11.63
N ILE A 91 -2.12 -0.16 -10.48
CA ILE A 91 -0.72 -0.28 -10.07
C ILE A 91 0.06 -1.16 -11.05
N GLY A 92 -0.48 -2.33 -11.42
CA GLY A 92 0.14 -3.22 -12.39
C GLY A 92 0.11 -2.66 -13.82
N LYS A 93 -1.02 -2.13 -14.27
CA LYS A 93 -1.21 -1.71 -15.67
C LYS A 93 -0.59 -0.36 -16.01
N ASN A 94 -0.80 0.64 -15.16
CA ASN A 94 -0.42 2.03 -15.42
C ASN A 94 0.93 2.35 -14.79
N LEU A 95 1.15 1.93 -13.55
CA LEU A 95 2.43 2.19 -12.88
C LEU A 95 3.49 1.13 -13.22
N LYS A 96 3.09 -0.11 -13.53
CA LYS A 96 4.00 -1.23 -13.82
C LYS A 96 5.05 -1.41 -12.72
N ILE A 97 4.61 -1.38 -11.47
CA ILE A 97 5.45 -1.57 -10.28
C ILE A 97 4.91 -2.77 -9.52
N ALA A 98 5.81 -3.60 -8.99
CA ALA A 98 5.42 -4.69 -8.11
C ALA A 98 5.03 -4.13 -6.75
N ALA A 99 3.79 -4.41 -6.33
CA ALA A 99 3.27 -3.90 -5.07
C ALA A 99 2.51 -4.98 -4.31
N THR A 100 2.65 -4.97 -2.99
CA THR A 100 1.84 -5.80 -2.09
C THR A 100 0.90 -4.90 -1.30
N GLY A 101 -0.40 -5.00 -1.53
CA GLY A 101 -1.42 -4.27 -0.76
C GLY A 101 -1.76 -4.97 0.56
N ARG A 102 -1.91 -4.18 1.63
CA ARG A 102 -2.48 -4.59 2.91
C ARG A 102 -3.47 -3.54 3.40
N ASN A 103 -4.52 -3.98 4.09
CA ASN A 103 -5.39 -3.05 4.82
C ASN A 103 -4.71 -2.59 6.11
N TRP A 104 -5.17 -1.47 6.66
CA TRP A 104 -4.59 -0.89 7.88
C TRP A 104 -4.66 -1.83 9.08
N ARG A 105 -5.77 -2.55 9.21
CA ARG A 105 -5.96 -3.55 10.28
C ARG A 105 -4.84 -4.60 10.29
N THR A 106 -4.40 -5.08 9.13
CA THR A 106 -3.30 -6.04 9.02
C THR A 106 -1.97 -5.39 9.41
N VAL A 107 -1.70 -4.16 8.97
CA VAL A 107 -0.47 -3.43 9.33
C VAL A 107 -0.39 -3.25 10.85
N ASN A 108 -1.46 -2.75 11.47
CA ASN A 108 -1.57 -2.63 12.93
C ASN A 108 -1.43 -3.97 13.65
N LYS A 109 -2.01 -5.04 13.09
CA LYS A 109 -1.90 -6.38 13.68
C LYS A 109 -0.46 -6.88 13.66
N ILE A 110 0.27 -6.69 12.57
CA ILE A 110 1.69 -7.05 12.45
C ILE A 110 2.52 -6.31 13.51
N ALA A 111 2.31 -5.00 13.68
CA ALA A 111 3.01 -4.21 14.70
C ALA A 111 2.75 -4.71 16.14
N SER A 112 1.58 -5.30 16.39
CA SER A 112 1.26 -5.88 17.71
C SER A 112 1.90 -7.25 17.98
N MET A 113 2.44 -7.91 16.95
CA MET A 113 3.03 -9.25 17.05
C MET A 113 4.51 -9.12 17.42
N LYS A 114 4.78 -9.05 18.72
CA LYS A 114 6.14 -9.12 19.28
C LYS A 114 6.58 -10.56 19.49
#